data_AF-A0A0F9MAR2-F1
#
_entry.id   AF-A0A0F9MAR2-F1
#
_cell.length_a   1.000
_cell.length_b   1.000
_cell.length_c   1.000
_cell.angle_alpha   90.00
_cell.angle_beta   90.00
_cell.angle_gamma   90.00
#
_symmetry.space_group_name_H-M   'P 1'
#
loop_
_entity.id
_entity.type
_entity.pdbx_description
1 polymer ?
#
loop_
_entity_poly.entity_id
_entity_poly.type
_entity_poly.pdbx_seq_one_letter_code
_entity_poly.pdbx_strand_id
1 'polypeptide(L)'
;MAMVKVGHGLRDLKGKRGGNVYTRDRFCLHSNAFPRLVNRNPSSAQKSQRSFFSQCVPAWTALAGTRFPFMWIIHSRAHPVTNKLGEVKILTGRQSFFKINMQRLADLDPITSVPPEYI
;
A
#
# COMPACT_ATOMS: atom_id res chain seq x y z
N MET A 1 5.93 -22.44 -6.74
CA MET A 1 6.16 -21.00 -6.44
C MET A 1 6.71 -20.92 -5.03
N ALA A 2 7.75 -20.12 -4.74
CA ALA A 2 8.39 -20.11 -3.43
C ALA A 2 8.40 -18.71 -2.82
N MET A 3 7.61 -18.52 -1.77
CA MET A 3 7.77 -17.39 -0.84
C MET A 3 8.85 -17.77 0.16
N VAL A 4 9.82 -16.88 0.34
CA VAL A 4 10.94 -17.12 1.25
C VAL A 4 10.88 -16.07 2.34
N LYS A 5 10.94 -16.51 3.59
CA LYS A 5 11.09 -15.61 4.74
C LYS A 5 12.53 -15.10 4.75
N VAL A 6 12.71 -13.80 4.54
CA VAL A 6 14.03 -13.16 4.58
C VAL A 6 14.00 -12.11 5.68
N GLY A 7 14.70 -12.39 6.79
CA GLY A 7 14.66 -11.56 8.00
C GLY A 7 13.28 -11.53 8.67
N HIS A 8 12.85 -10.34 9.12
CA HIS A 8 11.56 -10.12 9.80
C HIS A 8 10.35 -10.03 8.85
N GLY A 9 10.56 -10.22 7.54
CA GLY A 9 9.51 -10.09 6.53
C GLY A 9 9.37 -11.32 5.65
N LEU A 10 8.13 -11.65 5.28
CA LEU A 10 7.84 -12.61 4.21
C LEU A 10 7.92 -11.90 2.87
N ARG A 11 8.69 -12.45 1.92
CA ARG A 11 8.95 -11.81 0.62
C ARG A 11 8.76 -12.79 -0.53
N ASP A 12 8.02 -12.35 -1.54
CA ASP A 12 7.90 -13.06 -2.81
C ASP A 12 9.09 -12.70 -3.72
N LEU A 13 9.87 -13.73 -4.07
CA LEU A 13 11.10 -13.64 -4.89
C LEU A 13 10.85 -14.02 -6.37
N LYS A 14 9.61 -14.25 -6.79
CA LYS A 14 9.30 -14.62 -8.18
C LYS A 14 9.73 -13.53 -9.18
N GLY A 15 10.41 -13.94 -10.26
CA GLY A 15 10.85 -13.06 -11.36
C GLY A 15 12.11 -12.22 -11.08
N LYS A 16 12.72 -12.35 -9.89
CA LYS A 16 13.81 -11.46 -9.42
C LYS A 16 15.20 -12.11 -9.43
N ARG A 17 15.29 -13.41 -9.76
CA ARG A 17 16.57 -14.12 -9.89
C ARG A 17 17.44 -13.50 -11.00
N GLY A 18 16.89 -13.22 -12.19
CA GLY A 18 17.72 -12.78 -13.33
C GLY A 18 18.52 -11.49 -13.11
N GLY A 19 17.93 -10.49 -12.43
CA GLY A 19 18.61 -9.21 -12.16
C GLY A 19 19.53 -9.22 -10.94
N ASN A 20 19.25 -10.06 -9.94
CA ASN A 20 20.04 -10.13 -8.71
C ASN A 20 21.08 -11.26 -8.69
N VAL A 21 21.10 -12.14 -9.70
CA VAL A 21 22.13 -13.18 -9.85
C VAL A 21 23.51 -12.57 -10.13
N TYR A 22 23.56 -11.39 -10.75
CA TYR A 22 24.81 -10.70 -11.09
C TYR A 22 25.21 -9.59 -10.12
N THR A 23 24.35 -9.21 -9.17
CA THR A 23 24.72 -8.23 -8.14
C THR A 23 25.50 -8.92 -7.03
N ARG A 24 26.82 -8.69 -6.99
CA ARG A 24 27.75 -9.22 -5.97
C ARG A 24 27.64 -8.46 -4.64
N ASP A 25 26.43 -8.39 -4.12
CA ASP A 25 26.12 -7.65 -2.91
C ASP A 25 26.28 -8.54 -1.68
N ARG A 26 27.22 -8.24 -0.78
CA ARG A 26 27.31 -8.93 0.51
C ARG A 26 25.98 -8.76 1.25
N PHE A 27 25.41 -9.86 1.74
CA PHE A 27 24.13 -9.93 2.48
C PHE A 27 22.84 -9.75 1.66
N CYS A 28 22.90 -9.84 0.32
CA CYS A 28 21.71 -9.72 -0.53
C CYS A 28 20.91 -8.43 -0.28
N LEU A 29 21.57 -7.34 0.12
CA LEU A 29 20.94 -6.06 0.42
C LEU A 29 20.13 -5.52 -0.77
N HIS A 30 20.60 -5.69 -2.00
CA HIS A 30 19.81 -5.38 -3.21
C HIS A 30 18.52 -6.20 -3.35
N SER A 31 18.52 -7.48 -2.95
CA SER A 31 17.29 -8.28 -2.88
C SER A 31 16.37 -7.82 -1.74
N ASN A 32 16.95 -7.24 -0.67
CA ASN A 32 16.22 -6.64 0.44
C ASN A 32 15.72 -5.20 0.16
N ALA A 33 16.38 -4.43 -0.70
CA ALA A 33 16.01 -3.06 -1.00
C ALA A 33 14.89 -2.97 -2.04
N PHE A 34 14.69 -4.03 -2.84
CA PHE A 34 13.77 -4.03 -3.98
C PHE A 34 13.87 -2.73 -4.80
N PRO A 35 15.06 -2.34 -5.28
CA PRO A 35 15.18 -1.12 -6.06
C PRO A 35 14.31 -1.30 -7.30
N ARG A 36 13.17 -0.61 -7.31
CA ARG A 36 12.27 -0.58 -8.47
C ARG A 36 12.79 0.50 -9.38
N LEU A 37 13.14 0.13 -10.61
CA LEU A 37 13.43 1.11 -11.64
C LEU A 37 12.22 2.05 -11.76
N VAL A 38 12.48 3.35 -11.68
CA VAL A 38 11.45 4.36 -11.89
C VAL A 38 11.00 4.22 -13.34
N ASN A 39 9.78 3.73 -13.54
CA ASN A 39 9.23 3.66 -14.90
C ASN A 39 9.03 5.08 -15.43
N ARG A 40 9.88 5.47 -16.40
CA ARG A 40 9.85 6.78 -17.06
C ARG A 40 8.63 6.96 -17.96
N ASN A 41 8.04 5.87 -18.46
CA ASN A 41 6.81 5.90 -19.24
C ASN A 41 5.71 5.03 -18.59
N PRO A 42 5.02 5.57 -17.55
CA PRO A 42 3.97 4.82 -16.86
C PRO A 42 2.77 4.57 -17.76
N SER A 43 2.16 3.39 -17.64
CA SER A 43 0.89 3.09 -18.32
C SER A 43 -0.24 4.02 -17.85
N SER A 44 -1.33 4.11 -18.61
CA SER A 44 -2.51 4.91 -18.25
C SER A 44 -3.02 4.55 -16.85
N ALA A 45 -3.16 3.26 -16.54
CA ALA A 45 -3.54 2.78 -15.22
C ALA A 45 -2.57 3.22 -14.11
N GLN A 46 -1.25 3.20 -14.36
CA GLN A 46 -0.25 3.67 -13.40
C GLN A 46 -0.34 5.17 -13.17
N LYS A 47 -0.63 5.95 -14.22
CA LYS A 47 -0.85 7.41 -14.10
C LYS A 47 -2.09 7.71 -13.24
N SER A 48 -3.20 7.02 -13.47
CA SER A 48 -4.43 7.19 -12.66
C SER A 48 -4.20 6.86 -11.19
N GLN A 49 -3.57 5.71 -10.90
CA GLN A 49 -3.28 5.31 -9.52
C GLN A 49 -2.36 6.31 -8.79
N ARG A 50 -1.35 6.86 -9.49
CA ARG A 50 -0.52 7.94 -8.94
C ARG A 50 -1.33 9.21 -8.69
N SER A 51 -2.22 9.57 -9.61
CA SER A 51 -3.11 10.73 -9.44
C SER A 51 -4.01 10.58 -8.21
N PHE A 52 -4.67 9.43 -8.06
CA PHE A 52 -5.52 9.15 -6.89
C PHE A 52 -4.74 9.23 -5.59
N PHE A 53 -3.55 8.63 -5.55
CA PHE A 53 -2.68 8.71 -4.39
C PHE A 53 -2.28 10.16 -4.06
N SER A 54 -1.88 10.93 -5.08
CA SER A 54 -1.54 12.35 -4.93
C SER A 54 -2.70 13.21 -4.42
N GLN A 55 -3.95 12.85 -4.70
CA GLN A 55 -5.14 13.53 -4.17
C GLN A 55 -5.45 13.11 -2.71
N CYS A 56 -5.28 11.82 -2.38
CA CYS A 56 -5.55 11.33 -1.03
C CYS A 56 -4.53 11.80 0.02
N VAL A 57 -3.27 12.05 -0.37
CA VAL A 57 -2.23 12.53 0.56
C VAL A 57 -2.59 13.85 1.25
N PRO A 58 -2.88 14.96 0.53
CA PRO A 58 -3.27 16.20 1.18
C PRO A 58 -4.57 16.07 1.97
N ALA A 59 -5.53 15.27 1.49
CA ALA A 59 -6.77 15.01 2.21
C ALA A 59 -6.52 14.34 3.57
N TRP A 60 -5.63 13.34 3.64
CA TRP A 60 -5.25 12.73 4.92
C TRP A 60 -4.53 13.72 5.84
N THR A 61 -3.61 14.52 5.29
CA THR A 61 -2.88 15.54 6.06
C THR A 61 -3.82 16.57 6.67
N ALA A 62 -4.85 16.99 5.94
CA ALA A 62 -5.89 17.89 6.45
C ALA A 62 -6.66 17.29 7.64
N LEU A 63 -6.82 15.96 7.69
CA LEU A 63 -7.48 15.27 8.79
C LEU A 63 -6.57 15.09 10.01
N ALA A 64 -5.26 15.20 9.88
CA ALA A 64 -4.30 14.88 10.95
C ALA A 64 -4.51 15.70 12.23
N GLY A 65 -5.06 16.92 12.13
CA GLY A 65 -5.40 17.77 13.28
C GLY A 65 -6.82 17.56 13.87
N THR A 66 -7.55 16.54 13.42
CA THR A 66 -8.96 16.31 13.78
C THR A 66 -9.15 14.97 14.50
N ARG A 67 -10.38 14.65 14.91
CA ARG A 67 -10.74 13.34 15.48
C ARG A 67 -10.84 12.21 14.44
N PHE A 68 -10.94 12.54 13.15
CA PHE A 68 -11.21 11.57 12.08
C PHE A 68 -10.13 10.49 11.91
N PRO A 69 -8.82 10.76 12.07
CA PRO A 69 -7.79 9.71 12.02
C PRO A 69 -8.02 8.58 13.02
N PHE A 70 -8.56 8.89 14.20
CA PHE A 70 -8.89 7.88 15.22
C PHE A 70 -10.06 6.98 14.78
N MET A 71 -11.08 7.54 14.13
CA MET A 71 -12.18 6.76 13.56
C MET A 71 -11.67 5.77 12.50
N TRP A 72 -10.70 6.17 11.68
CA TRP A 72 -10.06 5.29 10.71
C TRP A 72 -9.22 4.17 11.37
N ILE A 73 -8.65 4.41 12.55
CA ILE A 73 -7.96 3.38 13.34
C ILE A 73 -8.96 2.37 13.91
N ILE A 74 -10.12 2.83 14.40
CA ILE A 74 -11.19 1.94 14.87
C ILE A 74 -11.69 1.08 13.71
N HIS A 75 -12.04 1.72 12.58
CA HIS A 75 -12.48 1.03 11.38
C HIS A 75 -11.48 -0.04 10.93
N SER A 76 -10.17 0.28 10.92
CA SER A 76 -9.15 -0.66 10.45
C SER A 76 -8.99 -1.89 11.36
N ARG A 77 -9.31 -1.77 12.65
CA ARG A 77 -9.34 -2.88 13.61
C ARG A 77 -10.61 -3.72 13.47
N ALA A 78 -11.74 -3.08 13.17
CA ALA A 78 -13.01 -3.77 12.91
C ALA A 78 -12.99 -4.53 11.57
N HIS A 79 -12.22 -4.05 10.58
CA HIS A 79 -12.15 -4.61 9.22
C HIS A 79 -10.74 -5.14 8.89
N PRO A 80 -10.29 -6.23 9.55
CA PRO A 80 -9.03 -6.85 9.21
C PRO A 80 -9.06 -7.40 7.78
N VAL A 81 -7.92 -7.30 7.08
CA VAL A 81 -7.80 -7.73 5.68
C VAL A 81 -6.91 -8.95 5.61
N THR A 82 -7.37 -9.98 4.91
CA THR A 82 -6.57 -11.17 4.67
C THR A 82 -5.55 -10.88 3.56
N ASN A 83 -4.28 -11.21 3.80
CA ASN A 83 -3.25 -11.12 2.77
C ASN A 83 -3.38 -12.29 1.77
N LYS A 84 -2.56 -12.28 0.71
CA LYS A 84 -2.55 -13.36 -0.30
C LYS A 84 -2.12 -14.74 0.25
N LEU A 85 -1.60 -14.79 1.47
CA LEU A 85 -1.18 -16.00 2.18
C LEU A 85 -2.26 -16.52 3.15
N GLY A 86 -3.41 -15.86 3.25
CA GLY A 86 -4.44 -16.24 4.21
C GLY A 86 -4.22 -15.68 5.62
N GLU A 87 -3.14 -14.92 5.86
CA GLU A 87 -2.90 -14.32 7.17
C GLU A 87 -3.71 -13.05 7.35
N VAL A 88 -4.23 -12.87 8.55
CA VAL A 88 -4.98 -11.69 8.94
C VAL A 88 -4.03 -10.52 9.17
N LYS A 89 -4.22 -9.43 8.43
CA LYS A 89 -3.46 -8.19 8.58
C LYS A 89 -4.40 -7.03 8.94
N ILE A 90 -4.12 -6.41 10.08
CA ILE A 90 -4.77 -5.16 10.48
C ILE A 90 -4.04 -4.01 9.78
N LEU A 91 -4.79 -3.20 9.02
CA LEU A 91 -4.25 -2.01 8.38
C LEU A 91 -4.08 -0.88 9.41
N THR A 92 -3.15 0.03 9.16
CA THR A 92 -3.14 1.30 9.91
C THR A 92 -4.33 2.17 9.48
N GLY A 93 -4.80 3.09 10.32
CA GLY A 93 -5.93 3.98 9.96
C GLY A 93 -5.67 4.74 8.66
N ARG A 94 -4.43 5.23 8.48
CA ARG A 94 -3.98 5.82 7.21
C ARG A 94 -4.13 4.84 6.05
N GLN A 95 -3.61 3.62 6.17
CA GLN A 95 -3.72 2.62 5.09
C GLN A 95 -5.17 2.28 4.75
N SER A 96 -6.06 2.23 5.75
CA SER A 96 -7.49 2.02 5.55
C SER A 96 -8.13 3.19 4.78
N PHE A 97 -7.80 4.43 5.15
CA PHE A 97 -8.24 5.64 4.45
C PHE A 97 -7.84 5.61 2.97
N PHE A 98 -6.57 5.32 2.67
CA PHE A 98 -6.11 5.25 1.28
C PHE A 98 -6.80 4.13 0.51
N LYS A 99 -6.93 2.94 1.10
CA LYS A 99 -7.56 1.80 0.42
C LYS A 99 -8.99 2.12 -0.01
N ILE A 100 -9.77 2.75 0.86
CA ILE A 100 -11.18 3.09 0.57
C ILE A 100 -11.26 4.29 -0.36
N ASN A 101 -10.56 5.38 -0.08
CA ASN A 101 -10.70 6.60 -0.89
C ASN A 101 -10.09 6.48 -2.29
N MET A 102 -9.05 5.66 -2.48
CA MET A 102 -8.54 5.37 -3.82
C MET A 102 -9.54 4.55 -4.64
N GLN A 103 -10.31 3.66 -4.00
CA GLN A 103 -11.39 2.93 -4.67
C GLN A 103 -12.52 3.88 -5.04
N ARG A 104 -12.95 4.74 -4.10
CA ARG A 104 -13.97 5.78 -4.36
C ARG A 104 -13.60 6.67 -5.54
N LEU A 105 -12.36 7.17 -5.58
CA LEU A 105 -11.88 7.97 -6.72
C LEU A 105 -11.87 7.20 -8.04
N ALA A 106 -11.63 5.88 -8.01
CA ALA A 106 -11.73 5.04 -9.21
C ALA A 106 -13.18 4.89 -9.67
N ASP A 107 -14.13 4.86 -8.73
CA ASP A 107 -15.58 4.81 -8.96
C ASP A 107 -16.19 6.22 -9.21
N LEU A 108 -15.35 7.25 -9.34
CA LEU A 108 -15.72 8.68 -9.51
C LEU A 108 -16.44 9.32 -8.31
N ASP A 109 -16.39 8.66 -7.16
CA ASP A 109 -16.89 9.20 -5.89
C ASP A 109 -15.89 10.15 -5.24
N PRO A 110 -16.37 11.20 -4.55
CA PRO A 110 -15.50 12.11 -3.81
C PRO A 110 -14.85 11.43 -2.60
N ILE A 111 -13.67 11.95 -2.23
CA ILE A 111 -12.95 11.55 -1.02
C ILE A 111 -13.82 11.85 0.21
N THR A 112 -13.98 10.86 1.08
CA THR A 112 -14.64 11.01 2.38
C THR A 112 -13.63 11.16 3.51
N SER A 113 -13.93 12.04 4.44
CA SER A 113 -13.18 12.22 5.70
C SER A 113 -13.51 11.16 6.74
N VAL A 114 -14.67 10.51 6.62
CA VAL A 114 -15.24 9.59 7.61
C VAL A 114 -15.27 8.17 7.03
N PRO A 115 -15.01 7.11 7.84
CA PRO A 115 -15.14 5.74 7.36
C PRO A 115 -16.59 5.40 6.99
N PRO A 116 -16.82 4.45 6.06
CA PRO A 116 -18.16 4.13 5.51
C PRO A 116 -19.22 3.77 6.55
N GLU A 117 -18.82 3.21 7.69
CA GLU A 117 -19.72 2.80 8.78
C GLU A 117 -20.32 3.98 9.55
N TYR A 118 -19.76 5.17 9.37
CA TYR A 118 -20.13 6.39 10.07
C TYR A 118 -20.61 7.48 9.10
N ILE A 119 -20.89 7.12 7.84
CA ILE A 119 -21.52 7.96 6.81
C ILE A 119 -23.01 7.63 6.79
#